data_AF-A0A699ZHM9-F1
#
_entry.id   AF-A0A699ZHM9-F1
#
_cell.length_a   1.000
_cell.length_b   1.000
_cell.length_c   1.000
_cell.angle_alpha   90.00
_cell.angle_beta   90.00
_cell.angle_gamma   90.00
#
_symmetry.space_group_name_H-M   'P 1'
#
loop_
_entity.id
_entity.type
_entity.pdbx_description
1 polymer ?
#
loop_
_entity_poly.entity_id
_entity_poly.type
_entity_poly.pdbx_seq_one_letter_code
_entity_poly.pdbx_strand_id
1 'polypeptide(L)'
;MPIHYGSRELCYQTISSPLATQMPHAVGAAYAMKLSGASTVAVAYFGEGAASEGDAHAALQFAATLAAPVLFICRNNGYAISTPASEQYKGDGIAGRAAGYGMAAVRVDGGDARAVYNAVAEARRLALQGSQPVLVECMSYRAGHHSTSDDSS
;
A
#
# COMPACT_ATOMS: atom_id res chain seq x y z
N MET A 1 -15.39 -11.67 -9.88
CA MET A 1 -16.58 -10.97 -9.35
C MET A 1 -16.58 -9.54 -9.92
N PRO A 2 -17.69 -8.78 -9.94
CA PRO A 2 -17.63 -7.35 -10.23
C PRO A 2 -16.50 -6.64 -9.46
N ILE A 3 -16.08 -5.46 -9.93
CA ILE A 3 -14.95 -4.66 -9.41
C ILE A 3 -13.55 -5.33 -9.38
N HIS A 4 -13.42 -6.58 -9.87
CA HIS A 4 -12.11 -7.23 -10.05
C HIS A 4 -11.49 -6.85 -11.39
N TYR A 5 -11.08 -5.60 -11.52
CA TYR A 5 -10.49 -5.06 -12.75
C TYR A 5 -9.07 -5.60 -13.00
N GLY A 6 -8.62 -5.52 -14.25
CA GLY A 6 -7.29 -5.90 -14.71
C GLY A 6 -7.01 -5.25 -16.06
N SER A 7 -5.79 -4.74 -16.28
CA SER A 7 -5.38 -4.23 -17.59
C SER A 7 -3.89 -4.42 -17.80
N ARG A 8 -3.53 -5.29 -18.74
CA ARG A 8 -2.13 -5.48 -19.12
C ARG A 8 -1.54 -4.25 -19.81
N GLU A 9 -2.32 -3.56 -20.63
CA GLU A 9 -1.91 -2.36 -21.36
C GLU A 9 -1.53 -1.22 -20.40
N LEU A 10 -2.28 -1.05 -19.32
CA LEU A 10 -2.06 -0.01 -18.32
C LEU A 10 -1.16 -0.46 -17.16
N CYS A 11 -0.52 -1.64 -17.27
CA CYS A 11 0.27 -2.23 -16.18
C CYS A 11 -0.50 -2.35 -14.85
N TYR A 12 -1.80 -2.65 -14.92
CA TYR A 12 -2.69 -2.83 -13.79
C TYR A 12 -2.95 -4.32 -13.54
N GLN A 13 -2.30 -4.86 -12.51
CA GLN A 13 -2.44 -6.26 -12.12
C GLN A 13 -3.90 -6.60 -11.81
N THR A 14 -4.38 -7.74 -12.31
CA THR A 14 -5.75 -8.19 -12.05
C THR A 14 -6.00 -8.36 -10.56
N ILE A 15 -7.07 -7.74 -10.07
CA ILE A 15 -7.46 -7.80 -8.66
C ILE A 15 -7.88 -9.22 -8.27
N SER A 16 -7.48 -9.64 -7.08
CA SER A 16 -7.92 -10.84 -6.39
C SER A 16 -8.67 -10.46 -5.11
N SER A 17 -9.58 -11.32 -4.66
CA SER A 17 -10.36 -11.08 -3.43
C SER A 17 -9.57 -11.25 -2.13
N PRO A 18 -8.64 -12.23 -1.98
CA PRO A 18 -7.86 -12.38 -0.75
C PRO A 18 -6.99 -11.16 -0.47
N LEU A 19 -7.18 -10.56 0.71
CA LEU A 19 -6.50 -9.34 1.11
C LEU A 19 -4.99 -9.52 1.22
N ALA A 20 -4.26 -8.44 0.96
CA ALA A 20 -2.79 -8.33 1.05
C ALA A 20 -1.96 -9.25 0.15
N THR A 21 -2.52 -10.30 -0.45
CA THR A 21 -1.80 -11.23 -1.34
C THR A 21 -1.06 -10.55 -2.49
N GLN A 22 -1.54 -9.40 -2.96
CA GLN A 22 -0.89 -8.60 -3.99
C GLN A 22 0.38 -7.88 -3.51
N MET A 23 0.54 -7.66 -2.20
CA MET A 23 1.69 -6.95 -1.64
C MET A 23 3.02 -7.69 -1.90
N PRO A 24 3.19 -8.99 -1.55
CA PRO A 24 4.42 -9.70 -1.87
C PRO A 24 4.63 -9.87 -3.38
N HIS A 25 3.57 -9.99 -4.18
CA HIS A 25 3.68 -10.00 -5.64
C HIS A 25 4.25 -8.69 -6.19
N ALA A 26 3.84 -7.54 -5.65
CA ALA A 26 4.39 -6.24 -6.04
C ALA A 26 5.87 -6.12 -5.69
N VAL A 27 6.31 -6.69 -4.56
CA VAL A 27 7.73 -6.75 -4.18
C VAL A 27 8.53 -7.57 -5.20
N GLY A 28 8.04 -8.77 -5.55
CA GLY A 28 8.67 -9.62 -6.56
C GLY A 28 8.78 -8.93 -7.93
N ALA A 29 7.73 -8.24 -8.36
CA ALA A 29 7.73 -7.46 -9.59
C ALA A 29 8.75 -6.30 -9.53
N ALA A 30 8.76 -5.52 -8.45
CA ALA A 30 9.73 -4.45 -8.24
C ALA A 30 11.18 -4.97 -8.25
N TYR A 31 11.41 -6.11 -7.60
CA TYR A 31 12.73 -6.72 -7.55
C TYR A 31 13.19 -7.21 -8.94
N ALA A 32 12.30 -7.83 -9.72
CA ALA A 32 12.60 -8.20 -11.10
C ALA A 32 12.95 -6.97 -11.97
N MET A 33 12.22 -5.86 -11.80
CA MET A 33 12.48 -4.61 -12.51
C MET A 33 13.82 -3.96 -12.10
N LYS A 34 14.19 -4.06 -10.82
CA LYS A 34 15.53 -3.67 -10.35
C LYS A 34 16.62 -4.51 -11.01
N LEU A 35 16.46 -5.84 -11.03
CA LEU A 35 17.45 -6.74 -11.63
C LEU A 35 17.61 -6.53 -13.15
N SER A 36 16.55 -6.08 -13.84
CA SER A 36 16.62 -5.74 -15.26
C SER A 36 17.16 -4.32 -15.55
N GLY A 37 17.51 -3.55 -14.51
CA GLY A 37 17.98 -2.17 -14.65
C GLY A 37 16.88 -1.17 -15.04
N ALA A 38 15.60 -1.54 -14.93
CA ALA A 38 14.50 -0.65 -15.26
C ALA A 38 14.32 0.45 -14.20
N SER A 39 14.19 1.71 -14.65
CA SER A 39 13.90 2.85 -13.77
C SER A 39 12.40 3.00 -13.53
N THR A 40 11.80 1.97 -12.93
CA THR A 40 10.37 1.94 -12.63
C THR A 40 10.10 1.38 -11.23
N VAL A 41 8.94 1.69 -10.69
CA VAL A 41 8.49 1.22 -9.37
C VAL A 41 7.27 0.35 -9.52
N ALA A 42 7.13 -0.66 -8.66
CA ALA A 42 5.82 -1.29 -8.45
C ALA A 42 5.07 -0.51 -7.37
N VAL A 43 3.74 -0.50 -7.44
CA VAL A 43 2.88 0.15 -6.44
C VAL A 43 1.87 -0.85 -5.93
N ALA A 44 1.82 -1.04 -4.61
CA ALA A 44 0.82 -1.85 -3.93
C ALA A 44 -0.14 -0.95 -3.14
N TYR A 45 -1.40 -0.90 -3.57
CA TYR A 45 -2.48 -0.26 -2.80
C TYR A 45 -3.13 -1.28 -1.87
N PHE A 46 -3.45 -0.86 -0.64
CA PHE A 46 -4.12 -1.68 0.37
C PHE A 46 -4.84 -0.79 1.39
N GLY A 47 -5.76 -1.36 2.17
CA GLY A 47 -6.39 -0.68 3.31
C GLY A 47 -5.66 -0.95 4.62
N GLU A 48 -5.95 -0.18 5.67
CA GLU A 48 -5.37 -0.40 7.00
C GLU A 48 -5.79 -1.75 7.60
N GLY A 49 -6.99 -2.24 7.27
CA GLY A 49 -7.42 -3.59 7.59
C GLY A 49 -6.52 -4.68 7.00
N ALA A 50 -6.26 -4.60 5.70
CA ALA A 50 -5.39 -5.54 4.99
C ALA A 50 -3.94 -5.51 5.50
N ALA A 51 -3.51 -4.41 6.11
CA ALA A 51 -2.18 -4.33 6.71
C ALA A 51 -1.99 -5.27 7.92
N SER A 52 -3.06 -5.82 8.49
CA SER A 52 -2.98 -6.82 9.57
C SER A 52 -2.81 -8.26 9.08
N GLU A 53 -2.88 -8.49 7.77
CA GLU A 53 -2.58 -9.81 7.17
C GLU A 53 -1.09 -10.14 7.26
N GLY A 54 -0.77 -11.44 7.37
CA GLY A 54 0.62 -11.92 7.40
C GLY A 54 1.41 -11.56 6.12
N ASP A 55 0.74 -11.53 4.96
CA ASP A 55 1.35 -11.16 3.70
C ASP A 55 1.83 -9.70 3.68
N ALA A 56 1.18 -8.81 4.43
CA ALA A 56 1.64 -7.43 4.58
C ALA A 56 3.00 -7.39 5.29
N HIS A 57 3.16 -8.16 6.38
CA HIS A 57 4.44 -8.30 7.08
C HIS A 57 5.52 -8.87 6.15
N ALA A 58 5.22 -9.97 5.46
CA ALA A 58 6.17 -10.60 4.54
C ALA A 58 6.62 -9.63 3.42
N ALA A 59 5.68 -8.87 2.84
CA ALA A 59 5.98 -7.90 1.80
C ALA A 59 6.89 -6.77 2.31
N LEU A 60 6.59 -6.16 3.46
CA LEU A 60 7.41 -5.09 4.03
C LEU A 60 8.83 -5.58 4.34
N GLN A 61 8.94 -6.77 4.95
CA GLN A 61 10.23 -7.37 5.28
C GLN A 61 11.07 -7.65 4.02
N PHE A 62 10.48 -8.30 3.01
CA PHE A 62 11.20 -8.64 1.78
C PHE A 62 11.57 -7.41 0.96
N ALA A 63 10.69 -6.41 0.90
CA ALA A 63 10.97 -5.17 0.20
C ALA A 63 12.19 -4.46 0.79
N ALA A 64 12.28 -4.43 2.12
CA ALA A 64 13.39 -3.80 2.82
C ALA A 64 14.71 -4.55 2.59
N THR A 65 14.74 -5.87 2.82
CA THR A 65 15.98 -6.66 2.71
C THR A 65 16.48 -6.81 1.28
N LEU A 66 15.58 -6.82 0.30
CA LEU A 66 15.94 -6.87 -1.12
C LEU A 66 16.20 -5.49 -1.72
N ALA A 67 15.96 -4.42 -0.95
CA ALA A 67 16.05 -3.05 -1.43
C ALA A 67 15.24 -2.88 -2.74
N ALA A 68 13.98 -3.34 -2.72
CA ALA A 68 13.11 -3.37 -3.89
C ALA A 68 12.47 -1.99 -4.12
N PRO A 69 12.43 -1.46 -5.36
CA PRO A 69 11.81 -0.17 -5.68
C PRO A 69 10.28 -0.28 -5.71
N VAL A 70 9.67 -0.41 -4.54
CA VAL A 70 8.21 -0.57 -4.37
C VAL A 70 7.64 0.54 -3.49
N LEU A 71 6.46 1.02 -3.87
CA LEU A 71 5.65 1.93 -3.07
C LEU A 71 4.49 1.16 -2.45
N PHE A 72 4.38 1.24 -1.13
CA PHE A 72 3.23 0.73 -0.38
C PHE A 72 2.32 1.89 -0.05
N ILE A 73 1.17 1.99 -0.71
CA ILE A 73 0.19 3.07 -0.49
C ILE A 73 -0.98 2.52 0.31
N CYS A 74 -0.99 2.82 1.60
CA CYS A 74 -2.08 2.49 2.50
C CYS A 74 -3.17 3.57 2.41
N ARG A 75 -4.41 3.14 2.15
CA ARG A 75 -5.61 3.97 2.28
C ARG A 75 -6.20 3.69 3.66
N ASN A 76 -5.80 4.49 4.64
CA ASN A 76 -6.34 4.39 5.98
C ASN A 76 -7.64 5.19 6.05
N ASN A 77 -8.77 4.50 5.95
CA ASN A 77 -10.09 5.14 5.95
C ASN A 77 -10.83 4.98 7.29
N GLY A 78 -10.14 4.42 8.30
CA GLY A 78 -10.64 4.19 9.65
C GLY A 78 -11.41 2.89 9.87
N TYR A 79 -11.74 2.11 8.81
CA TYR A 79 -12.62 0.94 8.93
C TYR A 79 -12.30 -0.22 7.97
N ALA A 80 -12.17 -1.41 8.55
CA ALA A 80 -12.19 -2.69 7.84
C ALA A 80 -13.58 -3.31 7.94
N ILE A 81 -14.44 -3.08 6.94
CA ILE A 81 -15.87 -3.42 6.97
C ILE A 81 -16.58 -2.67 8.12
N SER A 82 -16.83 -3.35 9.26
CA SER A 82 -17.41 -2.81 10.49
C SER A 82 -16.37 -2.54 11.57
N THR A 83 -15.16 -3.09 11.44
CA THR A 83 -14.12 -3.02 12.47
C THR A 83 -13.43 -1.65 12.43
N PRO A 84 -13.52 -0.83 13.49
CA PRO A 84 -12.84 0.45 13.55
C PRO A 84 -11.32 0.25 13.73
N ALA A 85 -10.53 1.22 13.26
CA ALA A 85 -9.07 1.18 13.37
C ALA A 85 -8.55 1.00 14.81
N SER A 86 -9.30 1.45 15.81
CA SER A 86 -9.00 1.27 17.24
C SER A 86 -9.03 -0.19 17.69
N GLU A 87 -9.75 -1.06 16.99
CA GLU A 87 -9.75 -2.52 17.17
C GLU A 87 -8.79 -3.22 16.20
N GLN A 88 -8.40 -2.55 15.11
CA GLN A 88 -7.50 -3.09 14.11
C GLN A 88 -6.03 -3.10 14.57
N TYR A 89 -5.58 -2.05 15.25
CA TYR A 89 -4.22 -1.94 15.79
C TYR A 89 -4.15 -0.95 16.96
N LYS A 90 -3.07 -1.04 17.75
CA LYS A 90 -2.79 -0.13 18.88
C LYS A 90 -1.59 0.80 18.65
N GLY A 91 -0.81 0.57 17.59
CA GLY A 91 0.31 1.43 17.22
C GLY A 91 -0.13 2.72 16.51
N ASP A 92 0.84 3.56 16.16
CA ASP A 92 0.62 4.79 15.41
C ASP A 92 0.38 4.51 13.91
N GLY A 93 -0.80 3.97 13.61
CA GLY A 93 -1.24 3.71 12.23
C GLY A 93 -0.35 2.73 11.48
N ILE A 94 -0.35 2.87 10.15
CA ILE A 94 0.43 2.03 9.24
C ILE A 94 1.80 2.66 8.98
N ALA A 95 1.89 4.00 8.92
CA ALA A 95 3.17 4.71 8.84
C ALA A 95 4.13 4.35 9.98
N GLY A 96 3.63 4.23 11.21
CA GLY A 96 4.44 3.87 12.38
C GLY A 96 5.08 2.48 12.29
N ARG A 97 4.60 1.59 11.41
CA ARG A 97 5.17 0.25 11.23
C ARG A 97 6.46 0.26 10.40
N ALA A 98 6.64 1.25 9.52
CA ALA A 98 7.73 1.28 8.55
C ALA A 98 9.12 1.31 9.19
N ALA A 99 9.27 2.03 10.31
CA ALA A 99 10.54 2.12 11.04
C ALA A 99 11.03 0.73 11.51
N GLY A 100 10.13 -0.18 11.87
CA GLY A 100 10.47 -1.54 12.28
C GLY A 100 11.09 -2.40 11.16
N TYR A 101 10.88 -2.02 9.89
CA TYR A 101 11.47 -2.68 8.73
C TYR A 101 12.64 -1.87 8.13
N GLY A 102 13.02 -0.74 8.73
CA GLY A 102 14.03 0.16 8.17
C GLY A 102 13.57 0.89 6.90
N MET A 103 12.27 1.13 6.75
CA MET A 103 11.68 1.77 5.57
C MET A 103 11.38 3.24 5.83
N ALA A 104 11.52 4.07 4.79
CA ALA A 104 10.99 5.42 4.80
C ALA A 104 9.45 5.38 4.78
N ALA A 105 8.83 6.28 5.54
CA ALA A 105 7.39 6.46 5.49
C ALA A 105 6.97 7.92 5.60
N VAL A 106 5.81 8.21 5.01
CA VAL A 106 5.13 9.50 5.13
C VAL A 106 3.65 9.26 5.36
N ARG A 107 3.06 10.01 6.29
CA ARG A 107 1.60 10.10 6.45
C ARG A 107 1.11 11.40 5.83
N VAL A 108 0.04 11.35 5.06
CA VAL A 108 -0.53 12.51 4.37
C VAL A 108 -2.03 12.59 4.55
N ASP A 109 -2.58 13.79 4.41
CA ASP A 109 -4.01 13.98 4.22
C ASP A 109 -4.41 13.41 2.85
N GLY A 110 -5.17 12.31 2.88
CA GLY A 110 -5.67 11.62 1.69
C GLY A 110 -6.86 12.31 1.02
N GLY A 111 -7.47 13.31 1.67
CA GLY A 111 -8.46 14.20 1.08
C GLY A 111 -7.84 15.34 0.25
N ASP A 112 -6.57 15.66 0.48
CA ASP A 112 -5.81 16.64 -0.30
C ASP A 112 -5.07 15.97 -1.46
N ALA A 113 -5.63 16.09 -2.67
CA ALA A 113 -5.05 15.53 -3.89
C ALA A 113 -3.62 16.06 -4.19
N ARG A 114 -3.30 17.30 -3.80
CA ARG A 114 -1.95 17.86 -3.98
C ARG A 114 -0.97 17.27 -2.96
N ALA A 115 -1.40 17.10 -1.71
CA ALA A 115 -0.58 16.44 -0.69
C ALA A 115 -0.24 15.01 -1.11
N VAL A 116 -1.24 14.25 -1.56
CA VAL A 116 -1.05 12.87 -2.07
C VAL A 116 -0.11 12.87 -3.28
N TYR A 117 -0.33 13.74 -4.26
CA TYR A 117 0.52 13.83 -5.45
C TYR A 117 1.99 14.10 -5.08
N ASN A 118 2.24 15.10 -4.23
CA ASN A 118 3.58 15.48 -3.82
C ASN A 118 4.28 14.34 -3.06
N ALA A 119 3.59 13.68 -2.13
CA ALA A 119 4.16 12.59 -1.36
C ALA A 119 4.45 11.36 -2.22
N VAL A 120 3.56 10.99 -3.14
CA VAL A 120 3.80 9.84 -4.04
C VAL A 120 4.92 10.15 -5.04
N ALA A 121 5.00 11.38 -5.56
CA ALA A 121 6.08 11.81 -6.44
C ALA A 121 7.44 11.73 -5.74
N GLU A 122 7.52 12.20 -4.50
CA GLU A 122 8.75 12.14 -3.70
C GLU A 122 9.10 10.71 -3.29
N ALA A 123 8.10 9.91 -2.87
CA ALA A 123 8.29 8.50 -2.55
C ALA A 123 8.83 7.72 -3.76
N ARG A 124 8.29 7.98 -4.97
CA ARG A 124 8.82 7.39 -6.22
C ARG A 124 10.27 7.80 -6.47
N ARG A 125 10.62 9.07 -6.27
CA ARG A 125 12.00 9.55 -6.43
C ARG A 125 12.95 8.81 -5.47
N LEU A 126 12.57 8.70 -4.19
CA LEU A 126 13.34 7.99 -3.16
C LEU A 126 13.50 6.50 -3.47
N ALA A 127 12.43 5.85 -3.93
CA ALA A 127 12.45 4.43 -4.26
C ALA A 127 13.38 4.10 -5.42
N LEU A 128 13.46 4.97 -6.43
CA LEU A 128 14.36 4.79 -7.57
C LEU A 128 15.81 5.16 -7.26
N GLN A 129 16.06 6.28 -6.60
CA GLN A 129 17.43 6.75 -6.34
C GLN A 129 18.12 5.96 -5.22
N GLY A 130 17.39 5.61 -4.17
CA GLY A 130 17.91 4.88 -3.02
C GLY A 130 17.75 3.37 -3.11
N SER A 131 17.04 2.85 -4.13
CA SER A 131 16.59 1.46 -4.17
C SER A 131 15.93 1.03 -2.86
N GLN A 132 15.09 1.88 -2.26
CA GLN A 132 14.48 1.62 -0.96
C GLN A 132 12.96 1.61 -1.07
N PRO A 133 12.27 0.67 -0.44
CA PRO A 133 10.81 0.71 -0.43
C PRO A 133 10.31 1.89 0.42
N VAL A 134 9.20 2.48 0.02
CA VAL A 134 8.60 3.62 0.74
C VAL A 134 7.14 3.32 1.04
N LEU A 135 6.71 3.64 2.26
CA LEU A 135 5.32 3.53 2.68
C LEU A 135 4.66 4.90 2.75
N VAL A 136 3.53 5.05 2.06
CA VAL A 136 2.69 6.25 2.09
C VAL A 136 1.37 5.89 2.77
N GLU A 137 1.09 6.49 3.92
CA GLU A 137 -0.21 6.34 4.60
C GLU A 137 -1.09 7.55 4.28
N CYS A 138 -2.10 7.35 3.44
CA CYS A 138 -3.10 8.36 3.11
C CYS A 138 -4.26 8.27 4.11
N MET A 139 -4.37 9.25 4.99
CA MET A 139 -5.47 9.35 5.96
C MET A 139 -6.73 9.88 5.25
N SER A 140 -7.80 9.11 5.27
CA SER A 140 -9.07 9.47 4.63
C SER A 140 -10.24 8.95 5.45
N TYR A 141 -11.45 8.99 4.90
CA TYR A 141 -12.66 8.49 5.53
C TYR A 141 -13.54 7.76 4.52
N ARG A 142 -14.10 6.61 4.91
CA ARG A 142 -15.02 5.84 4.06
C ARG A 142 -16.44 6.43 4.19
N ALA A 143 -16.77 7.38 3.31
CA ALA A 143 -18.07 8.07 3.36
C ALA A 143 -19.28 7.20 2.97
N GLY A 144 -19.07 6.11 2.22
CA GLY A 144 -20.12 5.15 1.85
C GLY A 144 -20.01 3.83 2.61
N HIS A 145 -20.93 2.91 2.32
CA HIS A 145 -20.88 1.53 2.83
C HIS A 145 -19.63 0.79 2.36
N HIS A 146 -19.28 -0.31 3.04
CA HIS A 146 -18.15 -1.14 2.63
C HIS A 146 -18.35 -1.72 1.22
N SER A 147 -19.55 -2.20 0.94
CA SER A 147 -19.96 -2.76 -0.35
C SER A 147 -21.48 -2.70 -0.48
N THR A 148 -22.04 -3.20 -1.58
CA THR A 148 -23.49 -3.38 -1.74
C THR A 148 -24.09 -4.43 -0.80
N SER A 149 -23.27 -5.18 -0.08
CA SER A 149 -23.68 -6.17 0.91
C SER A 149 -23.58 -5.66 2.35
N ASP A 150 -23.26 -4.38 2.53
CA ASP A 150 -23.02 -3.76 3.84
C ASP A 150 -24.02 -2.62 4.07
N ASP A 151 -24.52 -2.52 5.30
CA ASP A 151 -25.20 -1.34 5.84
C ASP A 151 -24.37 -0.86 7.03
N SER A 152 -23.88 0.37 6.94
CA SER A 152 -22.96 0.94 7.94
C SER A 152 -23.66 1.87 8.94
N SER A 153 -25.00 1.98 8.87
CA SER A 153 -25.79 2.83 9.76
C SER A 153 -26.05 2.23 11.13
#